data_AF-A0A960X3X6-F1
#
_entry.id   AF-A0A960X3X6-F1
#
_cell.length_a   1.000
_cell.length_b   1.000
_cell.length_c   1.000
_cell.angle_alpha   90.00
_cell.angle_beta   90.00
_cell.angle_gamma   90.00
#
_symmetry.space_group_name_H-M   'P 1'
#
loop_
_entity.id
_entity.type
_entity.pdbx_description
1 polymer ?
#
loop_
_entity_poly.entity_id
_entity_poly.type
_entity_poly.pdbx_seq_one_letter_code
_entity_poly.pdbx_strand_id
1 'polypeptide(L)' 'QGKVIAAPGAEEPVYDGDQLKPLLRKENVIDHGHDVCVLDNGDLVVCQWNALQTYPIKLEKVA' A
#
# COMPACT_ATOMS: atom_id res chain seq x y z
N GLN A 1 -8.75 -16.88 -3.19
CA GLN A 1 -7.37 -16.33 -3.27
C GLN A 1 -7.31 -15.35 -4.44
N GLY A 2 -6.44 -14.35 -4.40
CA GLY A 2 -6.31 -13.35 -5.49
C GLY A 2 -7.29 -12.16 -5.44
N LYS A 3 -8.01 -11.97 -4.33
CA LYS A 3 -8.77 -10.74 -4.07
C LYS A 3 -7.91 -9.77 -3.24
N VAL A 4 -7.95 -8.49 -3.59
CA VAL A 4 -7.34 -7.42 -2.81
C VAL A 4 -8.24 -7.17 -1.62
N ILE A 5 -7.70 -7.39 -0.42
CA ILE A 5 -8.42 -7.21 0.85
C ILE A 5 -8.13 -5.85 1.49
N ALA A 6 -7.03 -5.20 1.10
CA ALA A 6 -6.63 -3.91 1.59
C ALA A 6 -5.70 -3.21 0.58
N ALA A 7 -5.79 -1.89 0.52
CA ALA A 7 -4.87 -1.03 -0.21
C ALA A 7 -4.52 0.16 0.70
N PRO A 8 -3.41 0.10 1.47
CA PRO A 8 -3.05 1.14 2.42
C PRO A 8 -2.98 2.53 1.77
N GLY A 9 -3.66 3.53 2.36
CA GLY A 9 -3.76 4.89 1.81
C GLY A 9 -4.84 5.09 0.73
N ALA A 10 -5.53 4.02 0.33
CA ALA A 10 -6.69 4.06 -0.55
C ALA A 10 -8.00 3.84 0.22
N GLU A 11 -9.12 4.10 -0.43
CA GLU A 11 -10.42 3.65 0.04
C GLU A 11 -10.51 2.12 0.04
N GLU A 12 -11.49 1.58 0.77
CA GLU A 12 -11.72 0.15 0.84
C GLU A 12 -11.93 -0.46 -0.56
N PRO A 13 -11.30 -1.60 -0.90
CA PRO A 13 -11.49 -2.25 -2.19
C PRO A 13 -12.96 -2.66 -2.41
N VAL A 14 -13.58 -2.14 -3.48
CA VAL A 14 -14.96 -2.48 -3.84
C VAL A 14 -14.98 -3.40 -5.06
N TYR A 15 -15.80 -4.44 -4.99
CA TYR A 15 -16.01 -5.40 -6.07
C TYR A 15 -17.40 -5.25 -6.69
N ASP A 16 -17.49 -5.36 -8.02
CA ASP A 16 -18.74 -5.57 -8.75
C ASP A 16 -18.76 -7.01 -9.27
N GLY A 17 -19.49 -7.89 -8.59
CA GLY A 17 -19.33 -9.33 -8.73
C GLY A 17 -17.91 -9.77 -8.38
N ASP A 18 -17.17 -10.28 -9.37
CA ASP A 18 -15.77 -10.72 -9.21
C ASP A 18 -14.74 -9.73 -9.76
N GLN A 19 -15.17 -8.57 -10.28
CA GLN A 19 -14.26 -7.56 -10.80
C GLN A 19 -13.94 -6.50 -9.75
N LEU A 20 -12.65 -6.30 -9.48
CA LEU A 20 -12.16 -5.21 -8.63
C LEU A 20 -12.37 -3.87 -9.34
N LYS A 21 -13.06 -2.93 -8.70
CA LYS A 21 -13.16 -1.54 -9.18
C LYS A 21 -11.81 -0.82 -9.02
N PRO A 22 -11.55 0.25 -9.79
CA PRO A 22 -10.34 1.05 -9.62
C PRO A 22 -10.13 1.45 -8.17
N LEU A 23 -8.93 1.21 -7.64
CA LEU A 23 -8.55 1.66 -6.31
C LEU A 23 -8.43 3.18 -6.32
N LEU A 24 -9.12 3.84 -5.40
CA LEU A 24 -9.12 5.29 -5.29
C LEU A 24 -8.30 5.70 -4.08
N ARG A 25 -7.36 6.62 -4.30
CA ARG A 25 -6.53 7.16 -3.23
C ARG A 25 -7.37 8.02 -2.29
N LYS A 26 -7.23 7.79 -0.99
CA LYS A 26 -7.88 8.58 0.06
C LYS A 26 -6.91 9.58 0.67
N GLU A 27 -5.70 9.12 0.96
CA GLU A 27 -4.68 9.89 1.66
C GLU A 27 -3.37 9.88 0.86
N ASN A 28 -2.66 11.00 0.90
CA ASN A 28 -1.36 11.13 0.26
C ASN A 28 -0.23 10.68 1.22
N VAL A 29 -0.25 9.39 1.59
CA VAL A 29 0.71 8.80 2.56
C VAL A 29 1.98 8.34 1.86
N ILE A 30 1.84 7.56 0.79
CA ILE A 30 2.95 7.00 0.00
C ILE A 30 2.97 7.75 -1.33
N ASP A 31 4.03 8.49 -1.64
CA ASP A 31 4.27 9.12 -2.94
C ASP A 31 4.58 8.06 -4.02
N HIS A 32 5.54 8.27 -4.91
CA HIS A 32 5.85 7.32 -5.98
C HIS A 32 6.56 6.06 -5.44
N GLY A 33 5.81 5.21 -4.73
CA GLY A 33 6.25 3.90 -4.28
C GLY A 33 6.64 3.03 -5.48
N HIS A 34 7.86 2.50 -5.48
CA HIS A 34 8.37 1.67 -6.59
C HIS A 34 8.74 0.26 -6.17
N ASP A 35 8.96 0.03 -4.88
CA ASP A 35 9.36 -1.28 -4.36
C ASP A 35 8.82 -1.47 -2.94
N VAL A 36 8.66 -2.74 -2.54
CA VAL A 36 8.22 -3.16 -1.22
C VAL A 36 9.13 -4.27 -0.72
N CYS A 37 9.78 -4.04 0.42
CA CYS A 37 10.53 -5.05 1.14
C CYS A 37 9.70 -5.60 2.30
N VAL A 38 9.62 -6.93 2.41
CA VAL A 38 9.02 -7.61 3.55
C VAL A 38 10.13 -7.96 4.54
N LEU A 39 10.01 -7.50 5.78
CA LEU A 39 10.98 -7.80 6.83
C LEU A 39 10.64 -9.13 7.52
N ASP A 40 11.62 -9.71 8.22
CA ASP A 40 11.47 -11.01 8.90
C ASP A 40 10.36 -11.02 9.98
N ASN A 41 10.07 -9.86 10.58
CA ASN A 41 8.98 -9.68 11.54
C ASN A 41 7.60 -9.49 10.89
N GLY A 42 7.54 -9.43 9.56
CA GLY A 42 6.33 -9.21 8.78
C GLY A 42 5.95 -7.74 8.57
N ASP A 43 6.77 -6.79 9.03
CA ASP A 43 6.62 -5.39 8.66
C ASP A 43 6.95 -5.20 7.17
N LEU A 44 6.41 -4.13 6.59
CA LEU A 44 6.68 -3.76 5.20
C LEU A 44 7.45 -2.44 5.15
N VAL A 45 8.41 -2.35 4.25
CA VAL A 45 9.11 -1.10 3.93
C VAL A 45 8.79 -0.75 2.48
N VAL A 46 8.17 0.41 2.27
CA VAL A 46 7.82 0.93 0.95
C VAL A 46 8.86 1.94 0.52
N CYS A 47 9.63 1.61 -0.52
CA CYS A 47 10.64 2.47 -1.11
C CYS A 47 9.98 3.44 -2.10
N GLN A 48 10.36 4.72 -2.03
CA GLN A 48 9.74 5.79 -2.81
C GLN A 48 10.77 6.48 -3.71
N TRP A 49 10.39 6.83 -4.93
CA TRP A 49 11.19 7.70 -5.81
C TRP A 49 10.52 9.09 -5.90
N ASN A 50 11.30 10.15 -6.12
CA ASN A 50 10.79 11.52 -6.22
C ASN A 50 9.78 11.88 -5.10
N ALA A 51 10.16 11.60 -3.85
CA ALA A 51 9.30 11.71 -2.67
C ALA A 51 9.91 12.68 -1.63
N LEU A 52 10.19 13.91 -2.06
CA LEU A 52 10.64 15.01 -1.19
C LEU A 52 11.88 14.70 -0.32
N GLN A 53 12.78 13.84 -0.81
CA GLN A 53 13.95 13.35 -0.07
C GLN A 53 13.60 12.66 1.27
N THR A 54 12.41 12.07 1.37
CA THR A 54 11.99 11.31 2.55
C THR A 54 12.63 9.92 2.57
N TYR A 55 12.76 9.36 3.77
CA TYR A 55 13.11 7.96 3.95
C TYR A 55 11.96 7.04 3.47
N PRO A 56 12.25 5.75 3.22
CA PRO A 56 11.20 4.75 2.99
C PRO A 56 10.16 4.74 4.12
N ILE A 57 8.91 4.45 3.77
CA ILE A 57 7.81 4.37 4.75
C ILE A 57 7.76 2.94 5.28
N LYS A 58 7.77 2.79 6.61
CA LYS A 58 7.55 1.50 7.26
C LYS A 58 6.08 1.34 7.65
N LEU A 59 5.46 0.26 7.21
CA LEU A 59 4.15 -0.19 7.69
C LEU A 59 4.39 -1.29 8.72
N GLU A 60 3.93 -1.05 9.94
CA GLU A 60 4.07 -2.00 11.03
C GLU A 60 2.91 -2.99 11.02
N LYS A 61 3.23 -4.27 11.19
CA LYS A 61 2.21 -5.29 11.38
C LYS A 61 1.63 -5.15 12.79
N VAL A 62 0.38 -4.73 12.87
CA VAL A 62 -0.38 -4.68 14.13
C VAL A 62 -1.06 -6.04 14.42
N ALA A 63 -1.18 -6.35 15.72
CA ALA A 63 -1.78 -7.59 16.21
C ALA A 63 -3.32 -7.56 16.21
#